data_AF-A0A9W6UEW1-F1
#
_entry.id   AF-A0A9W6UEW1-F1
#
_cell.length_a   1.000
_cell.length_b   1.000
_cell.length_c   1.000
_cell.angle_alpha   90.00
_cell.angle_beta   90.00
_cell.angle_gamma   90.00
#
_symmetry.space_group_name_H-M   'P 1'
#
loop_
_entity.id
_entity.type
_entity.pdbx_description
1 polymer ?
#
loop_
_entity_poly.entity_id
_entity_poly.type
_entity_poly.pdbx_seq_one_letter_code
_entity_poly.pdbx_strand_id
1 'polypeptide(L)'
;MLRLPISTWTQRYLQSGRGGLCGADQVTLSVVAAEGSDQYENGHFAMATTDMDGTTEGSFALNEDAFIDFAYLAVHHTAEVSKALIKQYYGQEHTYAYFNGCSDGGREAVMSALRYPEDFNGIVAGAPAFLFQFQNSFHHAWDALSNLEPRRHLEPFYSGPIDEGSGEHLTVGEMQFGSENGWIDVGVPATDGGSVPSESMALSTLRYLIFKDVPGANYTLHDLVFANSTIDLLQPHHPFLDAVSPDLSAFREAGGKLILWHG
;
A
#
# COMPACT_ATOMS: atom_id res chain seq x y z
N MET A 1 -3.17 11.04 13.51
CA MET A 1 -2.23 11.61 14.52
C MET A 1 -1.43 12.75 13.90
N LEU A 2 -1.17 13.84 14.64
CA LEU A 2 -0.34 14.99 14.22
C LEU A 2 0.62 15.41 15.35
N ARG A 3 1.90 15.62 15.02
CA ARG A 3 2.97 16.12 15.91
C ARG A 3 3.49 17.46 15.42
N LEU A 4 3.49 18.44 16.30
CA LEU A 4 3.92 19.82 16.03
C LEU A 4 5.14 20.16 16.92
N PRO A 5 6.35 20.27 16.34
CA PRO A 5 7.54 20.71 17.08
C PRO A 5 7.37 22.12 17.66
N ILE A 6 7.75 22.33 18.92
CA ILE A 6 7.52 23.61 19.61
C ILE A 6 8.50 24.70 19.14
N SER A 7 9.77 24.35 18.92
CA SER A 7 10.84 25.33 18.63
C SER A 7 11.71 25.00 17.42
N THR A 8 11.64 23.79 16.89
CA THR A 8 12.55 23.31 15.82
C THR A 8 11.89 23.25 14.44
N TRP A 9 10.61 23.60 14.32
CA TRP A 9 9.90 23.52 13.05
C TRP A 9 10.48 24.48 12.00
N THR A 10 10.75 23.96 10.81
CA THR A 10 11.38 24.71 9.70
C THR A 10 10.42 24.99 8.55
N GLN A 11 9.14 25.22 8.85
CA GLN A 11 8.07 25.44 7.86
C GLN A 11 7.83 24.26 6.89
N ARG A 12 8.14 23.02 7.31
CA ARG A 12 7.95 21.81 6.49
C ARG A 12 6.93 20.85 7.12
N TYR A 13 6.07 20.30 6.29
CA TYR A 13 5.09 19.26 6.65
C TYR A 13 5.52 17.93 6.05
N LEU A 14 5.46 16.84 6.83
CA LEU A 14 5.73 15.48 6.37
C LEU A 14 4.60 14.55 6.80
N GLN A 15 3.94 13.92 5.84
CA GLN A 15 2.96 12.88 6.09
C GLN A 15 3.58 11.50 5.85
N SER A 16 3.43 10.60 6.82
CA SER A 16 3.87 9.21 6.72
C SER A 16 2.71 8.32 6.28
N GLY A 17 2.95 7.55 5.21
CA GLY A 17 2.06 6.49 4.76
C GLY A 17 2.18 5.21 5.58
N ARG A 18 1.37 4.21 5.24
CA ARG A 18 1.18 3.00 6.06
C ARG A 18 1.56 1.73 5.33
N GLY A 19 1.27 0.59 5.93
CA GLY A 19 1.56 -0.72 5.36
C GLY A 19 0.35 -1.64 5.55
N GLY A 20 0.24 -2.66 4.69
CA GLY A 20 -0.91 -3.55 4.69
C GLY A 20 -2.22 -2.79 4.49
N LEU A 21 -3.28 -3.21 5.21
CA LEU A 21 -4.58 -2.56 5.14
C LEU A 21 -4.75 -1.41 6.14
N CYS A 22 -3.71 -1.16 6.95
CA CYS A 22 -3.64 -0.26 8.10
C CYS A 22 -4.84 -0.33 9.07
N GLY A 23 -4.74 0.35 10.20
CA GLY A 23 -5.74 0.43 11.27
C GLY A 23 -5.11 1.08 12.50
N ALA A 24 -5.92 1.35 13.53
CA ALA A 24 -5.50 2.14 14.69
C ALA A 24 -4.23 1.60 15.39
N ASP A 25 -4.05 0.28 15.43
CA ASP A 25 -2.90 -0.38 16.08
C ASP A 25 -1.57 -0.20 15.32
N GLN A 26 -1.61 0.28 14.08
CA GLN A 26 -0.43 0.47 13.23
C GLN A 26 -0.05 1.94 13.05
N VAL A 27 -0.64 2.85 13.84
CA VAL A 27 -0.42 4.29 13.73
C VAL A 27 0.88 4.75 14.41
N THR A 28 1.97 4.86 13.64
CA THR A 28 3.26 5.45 14.03
C THR A 28 3.66 6.67 13.20
N LEU A 29 4.43 7.62 13.73
CA LEU A 29 5.01 8.73 12.95
C LEU A 29 6.38 8.38 12.34
N SER A 30 6.74 7.10 12.30
CA SER A 30 8.01 6.67 11.72
C SER A 30 8.06 6.86 10.21
N VAL A 31 9.22 7.31 9.70
CA VAL A 31 9.53 7.42 8.27
C VAL A 31 10.94 6.86 8.04
N VAL A 32 11.03 5.56 7.77
CA VAL A 32 12.30 4.82 7.66
C VAL A 32 13.24 5.45 6.62
N ALA A 33 12.71 5.87 5.47
CA ALA A 33 13.51 6.48 4.41
C ALA A 33 14.08 7.87 4.78
N ALA A 34 13.67 8.47 5.90
CA ALA A 34 14.21 9.71 6.42
C ALA A 34 15.10 9.52 7.67
N GLU A 35 15.25 8.29 8.16
CA GLU A 35 16.09 7.97 9.32
C GLU A 35 17.54 8.42 9.09
N GLY A 36 18.15 8.98 10.13
CA GLY A 36 19.50 9.51 10.09
C GLY A 36 19.63 10.87 9.38
N SER A 37 18.56 11.41 8.78
CA SER A 37 18.57 12.79 8.30
C SER A 37 18.39 13.77 9.46
N ASP A 38 19.21 14.81 9.50
CA ASP A 38 19.12 15.88 10.50
C ASP A 38 17.70 16.47 10.59
N GLN A 39 17.02 16.59 9.45
CA GLN A 39 15.67 17.17 9.40
C GLN A 39 14.62 16.31 10.09
N TYR A 40 14.72 15.00 9.97
CA TYR A 40 13.80 14.08 10.62
C TYR A 40 14.13 13.93 12.11
N GLU A 41 15.40 13.69 12.44
CA GLU A 41 15.86 13.41 13.80
C GLU A 41 15.71 14.61 14.75
N ASN A 42 15.94 15.83 14.25
CA ASN A 42 15.86 17.05 15.07
C ASN A 42 14.50 17.76 15.00
N GLY A 43 13.46 17.07 14.50
CA GLY A 43 12.08 17.58 14.54
C GLY A 43 11.88 18.82 13.68
N HIS A 44 12.49 18.87 12.49
CA HIS A 44 12.34 20.01 11.57
C HIS A 44 11.01 19.99 10.80
N PHE A 45 10.23 18.91 10.91
CA PHE A 45 8.92 18.71 10.30
C PHE A 45 7.78 18.72 11.31
N ALA A 46 6.66 19.36 10.95
CA ALA A 46 5.36 18.98 11.48
C ALA A 46 4.97 17.65 10.82
N MET A 47 4.56 16.65 11.60
CA MET A 47 4.38 15.29 11.09
C MET A 47 2.99 14.75 11.35
N ALA A 48 2.36 14.19 10.32
CA ALA A 48 1.05 13.56 10.46
C ALA A 48 0.97 12.21 9.78
N THR A 49 -0.12 11.52 10.08
CA THR A 49 -0.42 10.19 9.58
C THR A 49 -1.84 9.77 10.01
N THR A 50 -2.38 8.74 9.36
CA THR A 50 -3.73 8.22 9.56
C THR A 50 -3.72 6.70 9.72
N ASP A 51 -4.77 6.15 10.32
CA ASP A 51 -5.12 4.72 10.31
C ASP A 51 -5.89 4.30 9.06
N MET A 52 -6.37 5.27 8.27
CA MET A 52 -7.14 5.08 7.04
C MET A 52 -8.48 4.36 7.23
N ASP A 53 -9.04 4.38 8.45
CA ASP A 53 -10.23 3.62 8.84
C ASP A 53 -10.13 2.10 8.55
N GLY A 54 -8.89 1.61 8.39
CA GLY A 54 -8.59 0.22 8.07
C GLY A 54 -8.57 -0.71 9.29
N THR A 55 -8.51 -2.01 9.01
CA THR A 55 -8.13 -3.06 9.96
C THR A 55 -7.36 -4.17 9.24
N THR A 56 -6.59 -4.97 9.99
CA THR A 56 -5.79 -6.08 9.43
C THR A 56 -6.64 -7.16 8.73
N GLU A 57 -7.89 -7.35 9.15
CA GLU A 57 -8.81 -8.36 8.61
C GLU A 57 -9.48 -7.92 7.30
N GLY A 58 -9.47 -6.62 6.97
CA GLY A 58 -10.07 -6.08 5.75
C GLY A 58 -11.58 -5.88 5.78
N SER A 59 -12.30 -6.39 6.79
CA SER A 59 -13.76 -6.31 6.86
C SER A 59 -14.32 -4.89 7.00
N PHE A 60 -13.47 -3.90 7.30
CA PHE A 60 -13.85 -2.48 7.27
C PHE A 60 -14.39 -2.06 5.89
N ALA A 61 -13.90 -2.69 4.81
CA ALA A 61 -14.29 -2.40 3.44
C ALA A 61 -15.77 -2.72 3.13
N LEU A 62 -16.47 -3.43 4.02
CA LEU A 62 -17.93 -3.60 3.93
C LEU A 62 -18.68 -2.27 4.17
N ASN A 63 -18.03 -1.30 4.80
CA ASN A 63 -18.48 0.08 4.87
C ASN A 63 -17.86 0.88 3.71
N GLU A 64 -18.70 1.49 2.88
CA GLU A 64 -18.26 2.23 1.69
C GLU A 64 -17.37 3.44 2.02
N ASP A 65 -17.67 4.15 3.11
CA ASP A 65 -16.86 5.30 3.54
C ASP A 65 -15.45 4.83 3.96
N ALA A 66 -15.36 3.79 4.78
CA ALA A 66 -14.08 3.22 5.21
C ALA A 66 -13.29 2.61 4.04
N PHE A 67 -13.97 2.01 3.06
CA PHE A 67 -13.33 1.56 1.81
C PHE A 67 -12.72 2.73 1.03
N ILE A 68 -13.44 3.84 0.88
CA ILE A 68 -12.97 5.04 0.18
C ILE A 68 -11.83 5.72 0.95
N ASP A 69 -11.92 5.76 2.28
CA ASP A 69 -10.88 6.31 3.15
C ASP A 69 -9.57 5.55 3.02
N PHE A 70 -9.61 4.22 3.03
CA PHE A 70 -8.45 3.36 2.71
C PHE A 70 -7.95 3.55 1.28
N ALA A 71 -8.85 3.62 0.31
CA ALA A 71 -8.50 3.70 -1.09
C ALA A 71 -7.68 4.96 -1.40
N TYR A 72 -8.13 6.13 -0.95
CA TYR A 72 -7.43 7.39 -1.23
C TYR A 72 -7.77 8.57 -0.30
N LEU A 73 -8.92 8.56 0.38
CA LEU A 73 -9.46 9.79 0.96
C LEU A 73 -8.85 10.16 2.31
N ALA A 74 -8.52 9.18 3.15
CA ALA A 74 -7.98 9.45 4.49
C ALA A 74 -6.63 10.17 4.43
N VAL A 75 -5.80 9.84 3.44
CA VAL A 75 -4.50 10.48 3.21
C VAL A 75 -4.70 11.96 2.87
N HIS A 76 -5.62 12.27 1.96
CA HIS A 76 -5.95 13.63 1.55
C HIS A 76 -6.52 14.45 2.71
N HIS A 77 -7.55 13.95 3.40
CA HIS A 77 -8.14 14.63 4.54
C HIS A 77 -7.12 14.89 5.66
N THR A 78 -6.21 13.94 5.90
CA THR A 78 -5.12 14.13 6.86
C THR A 78 -4.20 15.28 6.43
N ALA A 79 -3.89 15.41 5.14
CA ALA A 79 -3.10 16.51 4.62
C ALA A 79 -3.81 17.85 4.82
N GLU A 80 -5.08 17.96 4.43
CA GLU A 80 -5.86 19.21 4.57
C GLU A 80 -5.98 19.65 6.04
N VAL A 81 -6.39 18.74 6.92
CA VAL A 81 -6.56 19.03 8.34
C VAL A 81 -5.21 19.38 8.98
N SER A 82 -4.15 18.66 8.64
CA SER A 82 -2.81 18.94 9.18
C SER A 82 -2.31 20.32 8.76
N LYS A 83 -2.47 20.68 7.47
CA LYS A 83 -2.08 22.01 6.97
C LYS A 83 -2.85 23.13 7.68
N ALA A 84 -4.16 22.95 7.91
CA ALA A 84 -4.98 23.91 8.65
C ALA A 84 -4.52 24.05 10.11
N LEU A 85 -4.24 22.94 10.79
CA LEU A 85 -3.77 22.92 12.17
C LEU A 85 -2.36 23.51 12.31
N ILE A 86 -1.46 23.23 11.37
CA ILE A 86 -0.12 23.83 11.29
C ILE A 86 -0.23 25.35 11.19
N LYS A 87 -1.04 25.86 10.26
CA LYS A 87 -1.28 27.30 10.09
C LYS A 87 -1.81 27.94 11.38
N GLN A 88 -2.79 27.30 12.01
CA GLN A 88 -3.39 27.79 13.24
C GLN A 88 -2.41 27.79 14.43
N TYR A 89 -1.59 26.75 14.56
CA TYR A 89 -0.68 26.60 15.69
C TYR A 89 0.53 27.54 15.59
N TYR A 90 1.16 27.65 14.42
CA TYR A 90 2.36 28.47 14.24
C TYR A 90 2.08 29.90 13.78
N GLY A 91 0.83 30.23 13.43
CA GLY A 91 0.47 31.52 12.84
C GLY A 91 1.02 31.74 11.44
N GLN A 92 1.55 30.70 10.80
CA GLN A 92 2.15 30.73 9.46
C GLN A 92 1.93 29.40 8.75
N GLU A 93 1.73 29.45 7.44
CA GLU A 93 1.59 28.24 6.62
C GLU A 93 2.93 27.51 6.49
N HIS A 94 2.87 26.19 6.28
CA HIS A 94 4.00 25.44 5.75
C HIS A 94 4.44 26.00 4.37
N THR A 95 5.74 25.98 4.09
CA THR A 95 6.30 26.30 2.76
C THR A 95 6.28 25.08 1.84
N TYR A 96 6.55 23.89 2.40
CA TYR A 96 6.59 22.65 1.64
C TYR A 96 5.90 21.51 2.40
N ALA A 97 5.13 20.71 1.67
CA ALA A 97 4.52 19.46 2.10
C ALA A 97 5.19 18.26 1.43
N TYR A 98 5.47 17.22 2.21
CA TYR A 98 6.09 15.98 1.74
C TYR A 98 5.25 14.77 2.15
N PHE A 99 5.24 13.74 1.30
CA PHE A 99 4.72 12.42 1.65
C PHE A 99 5.83 11.37 1.52
N ASN A 100 5.87 10.43 2.46
CA ASN A 100 6.78 9.30 2.40
C ASN A 100 6.07 8.02 2.85
N GLY A 101 6.14 6.97 2.05
CA GLY A 101 5.55 5.67 2.39
C GLY A 101 6.24 4.53 1.66
N CYS A 102 6.09 3.32 2.21
CA CYS A 102 6.64 2.08 1.67
C CYS A 102 5.56 0.99 1.63
N SER A 103 5.57 0.08 0.64
CA SER A 103 4.51 -0.95 0.47
C SER A 103 3.15 -0.29 0.16
N ASP A 104 2.12 -0.48 1.00
CA ASP A 104 0.84 0.24 0.84
C ASP A 104 1.04 1.76 0.90
N GLY A 105 1.95 2.25 1.73
CA GLY A 105 2.33 3.65 1.79
C GLY A 105 2.97 4.14 0.49
N GLY A 106 3.61 3.25 -0.27
CA GLY A 106 4.07 3.56 -1.61
C GLY A 106 2.91 3.66 -2.62
N ARG A 107 1.86 2.86 -2.45
CA ARG A 107 0.60 3.00 -3.20
C ARG A 107 -0.11 4.30 -2.83
N GLU A 108 -0.28 4.59 -1.54
CA GLU A 108 -0.84 5.85 -1.01
C GLU A 108 -0.12 7.07 -1.61
N ALA A 109 1.22 7.05 -1.59
CA ALA A 109 2.07 8.10 -2.15
C ALA A 109 1.74 8.39 -3.62
N VAL A 110 1.62 7.35 -4.46
CA VAL A 110 1.30 7.54 -5.87
C VAL A 110 -0.18 7.83 -6.09
N MET A 111 -1.08 7.30 -5.25
CA MET A 111 -2.49 7.68 -5.24
C MET A 111 -2.68 9.17 -4.97
N SER A 112 -1.96 9.74 -4.00
CA SER A 112 -1.99 11.18 -3.74
C SER A 112 -1.49 11.98 -4.95
N ALA A 113 -0.41 11.54 -5.61
CA ALA A 113 0.08 12.22 -6.81
C ALA A 113 -0.97 12.22 -7.95
N LEU A 114 -1.67 11.09 -8.13
CA LEU A 114 -2.67 10.91 -9.18
C LEU A 114 -3.97 11.67 -8.92
N ARG A 115 -4.45 11.66 -7.67
CA ARG A 115 -5.79 12.17 -7.31
C ARG A 115 -5.77 13.56 -6.69
N TYR A 116 -4.72 13.88 -5.95
CA TYR A 116 -4.58 15.11 -5.17
C TYR A 116 -3.22 15.77 -5.45
N PRO A 117 -2.98 16.22 -6.69
CA PRO A 117 -1.66 16.66 -7.15
C PRO A 117 -1.08 17.85 -6.39
N GLU A 118 -1.90 18.58 -5.63
CA GLU A 118 -1.52 19.75 -4.83
C GLU A 118 -1.29 19.42 -3.34
N ASP A 119 -1.52 18.16 -2.91
CA ASP A 119 -1.35 17.80 -1.50
C ASP A 119 0.11 17.86 -1.06
N PHE A 120 1.04 17.49 -1.93
CA PHE A 120 2.46 17.40 -1.60
C PHE A 120 3.33 17.98 -2.70
N ASN A 121 4.36 18.72 -2.32
CA ASN A 121 5.38 19.22 -3.26
C ASN A 121 6.41 18.12 -3.59
N GLY A 122 6.64 17.18 -2.68
CA GLY A 122 7.58 16.07 -2.87
C GLY A 122 7.04 14.76 -2.29
N ILE A 123 7.19 13.68 -3.05
CA ILE A 123 6.70 12.35 -2.68
C ILE A 123 7.86 11.34 -2.81
N VAL A 124 8.02 10.50 -1.81
CA VAL A 124 8.90 9.32 -1.84
C VAL A 124 8.03 8.08 -1.70
N ALA A 125 7.99 7.25 -2.75
CA ALA A 125 7.27 5.98 -2.77
C ALA A 125 8.26 4.82 -2.83
N GLY A 126 8.38 4.08 -1.73
CA GLY A 126 9.17 2.87 -1.62
C GLY A 126 8.35 1.61 -1.86
N ALA A 127 8.91 0.63 -2.57
CA ALA A 127 8.30 -0.66 -2.87
C ALA A 127 6.77 -0.61 -3.07
N PRO A 128 6.26 0.28 -3.94
CA PRO A 128 4.85 0.65 -3.93
C PRO A 128 3.97 -0.48 -4.44
N ALA A 129 2.89 -0.78 -3.71
CA ALA A 129 1.88 -1.77 -4.10
C ALA A 129 0.94 -1.24 -5.20
N PHE A 130 1.48 -0.88 -6.38
CA PHE A 130 0.72 -0.25 -7.47
C PHE A 130 -0.44 -1.09 -7.95
N LEU A 131 -0.19 -2.38 -8.17
CA LEU A 131 -1.19 -3.38 -8.54
C LEU A 131 -1.79 -3.98 -7.26
N PHE A 132 -2.29 -3.12 -6.37
CA PHE A 132 -2.77 -3.48 -5.05
C PHE A 132 -3.68 -4.71 -5.06
N GLN A 133 -4.69 -4.72 -5.95
CA GLN A 133 -5.67 -5.80 -5.97
C GLN A 133 -5.00 -7.13 -6.32
N PHE A 134 -4.26 -7.17 -7.42
CA PHE A 134 -3.61 -8.40 -7.90
C PHE A 134 -2.50 -8.87 -6.94
N GLN A 135 -1.64 -7.95 -6.51
CA GLN A 135 -0.54 -8.23 -5.60
C GLN A 135 -1.05 -8.78 -4.27
N ASN A 136 -2.04 -8.11 -3.66
CA ASN A 136 -2.53 -8.51 -2.35
C ASN A 136 -3.51 -9.69 -2.39
N SER A 137 -3.85 -10.22 -3.56
CA SER A 137 -4.73 -11.40 -3.71
C SER A 137 -4.05 -12.54 -4.47
N PHE A 138 -4.01 -12.50 -5.80
CA PHE A 138 -3.50 -13.56 -6.66
C PHE A 138 -2.03 -13.88 -6.37
N HIS A 139 -1.17 -12.86 -6.23
CA HIS A 139 0.25 -13.10 -5.98
C HIS A 139 0.48 -13.75 -4.60
N HIS A 140 -0.04 -13.13 -3.53
CA HIS A 140 0.11 -13.71 -2.19
C HIS A 140 -0.61 -15.07 -2.02
N ALA A 141 -1.75 -15.28 -2.66
CA ALA A 141 -2.41 -16.59 -2.66
C ALA A 141 -1.55 -17.64 -3.36
N TRP A 142 -0.93 -17.26 -4.47
CA TRP A 142 -0.03 -18.15 -5.20
C TRP A 142 1.21 -18.51 -4.38
N ASP A 143 1.84 -17.53 -3.72
CA ASP A 143 2.98 -17.77 -2.83
C ASP A 143 2.61 -18.72 -1.68
N ALA A 144 1.46 -18.48 -1.03
CA ALA A 144 0.98 -19.35 0.05
C ALA A 144 0.79 -20.79 -0.43
N LEU A 145 0.10 -20.98 -1.56
CA LEU A 145 -0.17 -22.29 -2.15
C LEU A 145 1.09 -22.97 -2.72
N SER A 146 2.12 -22.21 -3.08
CA SER A 146 3.40 -22.75 -3.59
C SER A 146 4.20 -23.51 -2.52
N ASN A 147 3.88 -23.31 -1.24
CA ASN A 147 4.46 -24.11 -0.15
C ASN A 147 3.85 -25.51 -0.03
N LEU A 148 2.75 -25.81 -0.72
CA LEU A 148 1.98 -27.04 -0.59
C LEU A 148 2.23 -27.98 -1.77
N GLU A 149 2.12 -29.29 -1.53
CA GLU A 149 2.14 -30.28 -2.61
C GLU A 149 0.96 -30.05 -3.59
N PRO A 150 1.15 -30.26 -4.91
CA PRO A 150 2.37 -30.71 -5.59
C PRO A 150 3.33 -29.57 -5.99
N ARG A 151 3.10 -28.34 -5.50
CA ARG A 151 3.83 -27.13 -5.89
C ARG A 151 5.07 -26.84 -5.01
N ARG A 152 5.39 -27.70 -4.04
CA ARG A 152 6.45 -27.48 -3.03
C ARG A 152 7.87 -27.51 -3.61
N HIS A 153 8.15 -26.56 -4.48
CA HIS A 153 9.39 -26.34 -5.23
C HIS A 153 9.63 -24.84 -5.38
N LEU A 154 10.81 -24.44 -5.89
CA LEU A 154 11.13 -23.03 -6.08
C LEU A 154 10.51 -22.47 -7.37
N GLU A 155 10.32 -23.29 -8.40
CA GLU A 155 9.84 -22.85 -9.71
C GLU A 155 8.50 -22.12 -9.64
N PRO A 156 7.49 -22.56 -8.86
CA PRO A 156 6.22 -21.85 -8.76
C PRO A 156 6.33 -20.42 -8.21
N PHE A 157 7.23 -20.17 -7.26
CA PHE A 157 7.46 -18.80 -6.74
C PHE A 157 8.01 -17.87 -7.84
N TYR A 158 8.89 -18.37 -8.70
CA TYR A 158 9.42 -17.59 -9.82
C TYR A 158 8.41 -17.39 -10.93
N SER A 159 7.68 -18.44 -11.32
CA SER A 159 6.76 -18.39 -12.46
C SER A 159 5.51 -17.56 -12.17
N GLY A 160 5.11 -17.46 -10.90
CA GLY A 160 3.85 -16.85 -10.50
C GLY A 160 2.62 -17.62 -11.00
N PRO A 161 1.41 -17.09 -10.75
CA PRO A 161 0.15 -17.69 -11.17
C PRO A 161 -0.03 -17.74 -12.68
N ILE A 162 -0.59 -18.86 -13.16
CA ILE A 162 -0.88 -19.15 -14.55
C ILE A 162 -2.38 -19.50 -14.67
N ASP A 163 -3.02 -19.03 -15.75
CA ASP A 163 -4.35 -19.48 -16.16
C ASP A 163 -4.24 -20.89 -16.76
N GLU A 164 -4.79 -21.91 -16.09
CA GLU A 164 -4.71 -23.29 -16.57
C GLU A 164 -5.43 -23.52 -17.92
N GLY A 165 -6.42 -22.67 -18.25
CA GLY A 165 -7.19 -22.77 -19.49
C GLY A 165 -6.42 -22.25 -20.71
N SER A 166 -5.70 -21.13 -20.55
CA SER A 166 -4.93 -20.51 -21.64
C SER A 166 -3.43 -20.83 -21.62
N GLY A 167 -2.89 -21.20 -20.46
CA GLY A 167 -1.46 -21.32 -20.21
C GLY A 167 -0.75 -19.97 -20.06
N GLU A 168 -1.48 -18.86 -19.99
CA GLU A 168 -0.90 -17.52 -19.86
C GLU A 168 -0.53 -17.22 -18.41
N HIS A 169 0.59 -16.51 -18.23
CA HIS A 169 0.94 -15.95 -16.92
C HIS A 169 0.00 -14.80 -16.58
N LEU A 170 -0.47 -14.79 -15.34
CA LEU A 170 -1.36 -13.76 -14.82
C LEU A 170 -0.61 -12.55 -14.27
N THR A 171 0.69 -12.69 -14.02
CA THR A 171 1.55 -11.61 -13.53
C THR A 171 2.16 -10.81 -14.68
N VAL A 172 2.45 -9.53 -14.42
CA VAL A 172 3.16 -8.66 -15.37
C VAL A 172 4.70 -8.87 -15.28
N GLY A 173 5.17 -9.70 -14.36
CA GLY A 173 6.59 -10.03 -14.17
C GLY A 173 6.81 -11.20 -13.21
N GLU A 174 8.06 -11.63 -13.09
CA GLU A 174 8.51 -12.73 -12.24
C GLU A 174 9.15 -12.22 -10.95
N MET A 175 9.14 -13.05 -9.91
CA MET A 175 9.95 -12.79 -8.71
C MET A 175 11.43 -12.71 -9.11
N GLN A 176 12.14 -11.68 -8.62
CA GLN A 176 13.52 -11.44 -9.04
C GLN A 176 14.47 -12.47 -8.42
N PHE A 177 15.35 -13.07 -9.23
CA PHE A 177 16.44 -13.89 -8.72
C PHE A 177 17.29 -13.09 -7.72
N GLY A 178 17.64 -13.70 -6.59
CA GLY A 178 18.36 -13.03 -5.49
C GLY A 178 17.48 -12.40 -4.41
N SER A 179 16.14 -12.45 -4.56
CA SER A 179 15.19 -11.93 -3.57
C SER A 179 14.79 -12.97 -2.51
N GLU A 180 15.34 -14.19 -2.54
CA GLU A 180 14.87 -15.35 -1.78
C GLU A 180 14.96 -15.14 -0.26
N ASN A 181 15.94 -14.35 0.19
CA ASN A 181 16.06 -13.95 1.60
C ASN A 181 14.84 -13.15 2.09
N GLY A 182 14.18 -12.39 1.21
CA GLY A 182 12.97 -11.62 1.52
C GLY A 182 11.69 -12.44 1.44
N TRP A 183 11.74 -13.69 0.96
CA TRP A 183 10.56 -14.54 0.86
C TRP A 183 10.24 -15.22 2.20
N ILE A 184 11.27 -15.48 3.00
CA ILE A 184 11.16 -16.10 4.32
C ILE A 184 10.34 -15.17 5.23
N ASP A 185 9.38 -15.74 5.94
CA ASP A 185 8.42 -15.02 6.79
C ASP A 185 7.51 -14.05 6.04
N VAL A 186 7.39 -14.20 4.72
CA VAL A 186 6.40 -13.48 3.88
C VAL A 186 5.61 -14.47 3.02
N GLY A 187 6.28 -15.11 2.06
CA GLY A 187 5.71 -16.08 1.12
C GLY A 187 6.20 -17.52 1.37
N VAL A 188 7.29 -17.69 2.10
CA VAL A 188 7.90 -18.99 2.48
C VAL A 188 7.98 -19.06 4.01
N PRO A 189 7.56 -20.17 4.65
CA PRO A 189 7.59 -20.25 6.11
C PRO A 189 9.02 -20.44 6.63
N ALA A 190 9.35 -19.81 7.76
CA ALA A 190 10.65 -20.02 8.42
C ALA A 190 10.84 -21.45 8.97
N THR A 191 9.75 -22.22 9.11
CA THR A 191 9.78 -23.60 9.58
C THR A 191 8.93 -24.50 8.69
N ASP A 192 9.32 -25.77 8.58
CA ASP A 192 8.57 -26.75 7.80
C ASP A 192 7.11 -26.87 8.29
N GLY A 193 6.17 -26.59 7.39
CA GLY A 193 4.73 -26.63 7.68
C GLY A 193 4.20 -25.43 8.47
N GLY A 194 4.99 -24.37 8.63
CA GLY A 194 4.54 -23.10 9.19
C GLY A 194 3.56 -22.35 8.27
N SER A 195 2.78 -21.43 8.84
CA SER A 195 1.94 -20.50 8.07
C SER A 195 2.77 -19.35 7.53
N VAL A 196 2.29 -18.70 6.47
CA VAL A 196 2.94 -17.54 5.85
C VAL A 196 2.02 -16.32 5.87
N PRO A 197 2.52 -15.10 6.14
CA PRO A 197 1.71 -13.88 6.09
C PRO A 197 1.01 -13.65 4.75
N SER A 198 1.56 -14.15 3.64
CA SER A 198 0.89 -14.08 2.33
C SER A 198 -0.51 -14.70 2.36
N GLU A 199 -0.75 -15.76 3.14
CA GLU A 199 -2.08 -16.36 3.24
C GLU A 199 -3.09 -15.37 3.84
N SER A 200 -2.75 -14.69 4.94
CA SER A 200 -3.65 -13.73 5.57
C SER A 200 -3.84 -12.48 4.70
N MET A 201 -2.78 -11.99 4.05
CA MET A 201 -2.86 -10.87 3.11
C MET A 201 -3.82 -11.17 1.95
N ALA A 202 -3.68 -12.36 1.34
CA ALA A 202 -4.57 -12.83 0.30
C ALA A 202 -6.03 -12.94 0.77
N LEU A 203 -6.25 -13.57 1.92
CA LEU A 203 -7.61 -13.78 2.43
C LEU A 203 -8.29 -12.47 2.83
N SER A 204 -7.58 -11.53 3.46
CA SER A 204 -8.17 -10.23 3.83
C SER A 204 -8.69 -9.47 2.61
N THR A 205 -7.99 -9.54 1.47
CA THR A 205 -8.42 -8.84 0.25
C THR A 205 -9.47 -9.60 -0.55
N LEU A 206 -9.30 -10.91 -0.74
CA LEU A 206 -10.25 -11.79 -1.45
C LEU A 206 -11.62 -11.80 -0.78
N ARG A 207 -11.66 -11.77 0.55
CA ARG A 207 -12.91 -11.82 1.31
C ARG A 207 -13.70 -10.53 1.27
N TYR A 208 -13.05 -9.37 1.15
CA TYR A 208 -13.68 -8.09 1.51
C TYR A 208 -13.37 -6.89 0.60
N LEU A 209 -12.24 -6.86 -0.13
CA LEU A 209 -11.79 -5.62 -0.79
C LEU A 209 -11.95 -5.63 -2.31
N ILE A 210 -11.61 -6.72 -2.99
CA ILE A 210 -11.29 -6.64 -4.43
C ILE A 210 -12.48 -6.97 -5.35
N PHE A 211 -13.48 -7.69 -4.83
CA PHE A 211 -14.67 -8.06 -5.60
C PHE A 211 -15.83 -7.15 -5.23
N LYS A 212 -16.57 -6.71 -6.26
CA LYS A 212 -17.83 -5.98 -6.08
C LYS A 212 -18.85 -6.80 -5.31
N ASP A 213 -19.01 -8.07 -5.69
CA ASP A 213 -19.87 -9.03 -4.98
C ASP A 213 -19.01 -9.76 -3.94
N VAL A 214 -19.01 -9.21 -2.72
CA VAL A 214 -18.11 -9.59 -1.65
C VAL A 214 -18.35 -11.03 -1.18
N PRO A 215 -17.35 -11.94 -1.25
CA PRO A 215 -17.53 -13.34 -0.85
C PRO A 215 -17.72 -13.54 0.66
N GLY A 216 -17.08 -12.69 1.47
CA GLY A 216 -17.15 -12.73 2.93
C GLY A 216 -16.28 -13.81 3.59
N ALA A 217 -16.42 -13.94 4.90
CA ALA A 217 -15.49 -14.68 5.77
C ALA A 217 -15.27 -16.17 5.43
N ASN A 218 -16.23 -16.80 4.75
CA ASN A 218 -16.15 -18.22 4.41
C ASN A 218 -15.28 -18.51 3.18
N TYR A 219 -14.85 -17.48 2.44
CA TYR A 219 -13.96 -17.65 1.29
C TYR A 219 -12.57 -18.13 1.74
N THR A 220 -12.01 -19.09 0.99
CA THR A 220 -10.73 -19.74 1.23
C THR A 220 -9.87 -19.65 -0.03
N LEU A 221 -8.57 -19.93 0.11
CA LEU A 221 -7.67 -19.98 -1.06
C LEU A 221 -8.05 -21.09 -2.07
N HIS A 222 -8.82 -22.10 -1.67
CA HIS A 222 -9.32 -23.14 -2.56
C HIS A 222 -10.49 -22.69 -3.44
N ASP A 223 -11.16 -21.60 -3.05
CA ASP A 223 -12.24 -21.00 -3.84
C ASP A 223 -11.70 -20.08 -4.95
N LEU A 224 -10.41 -19.69 -4.86
CA LEU A 224 -9.75 -18.85 -5.84
C LEU A 224 -9.39 -19.63 -7.10
N VAL A 225 -9.94 -19.17 -8.23
CA VAL A 225 -9.56 -19.65 -9.56
C VAL A 225 -8.56 -18.68 -10.16
N PHE A 226 -7.34 -19.15 -10.40
CA PHE A 226 -6.31 -18.40 -11.14
C PHE A 226 -6.67 -18.42 -12.64
N ALA A 227 -7.38 -17.40 -13.09
CA ALA A 227 -7.77 -17.24 -14.49
C ALA A 227 -7.95 -15.76 -14.84
N ASN A 228 -7.78 -15.43 -16.12
CA ASN A 228 -8.06 -14.09 -16.64
C ASN A 228 -9.51 -13.66 -16.34
N SER A 229 -10.47 -14.58 -16.43
CA SER A 229 -11.87 -14.31 -16.10
C SER A 229 -12.10 -13.88 -14.64
N THR A 230 -11.22 -14.31 -13.72
CA THR A 230 -11.29 -13.89 -12.32
C THR A 230 -10.67 -12.50 -12.13
N ILE A 231 -9.60 -12.19 -12.87
CA ILE A 231 -8.98 -10.85 -12.90
C ILE A 231 -9.96 -9.81 -13.45
N ASP A 232 -10.76 -10.16 -14.45
CA ASP A 232 -11.81 -9.28 -14.99
C ASP A 232 -12.80 -8.81 -13.91
N LEU A 233 -12.99 -9.58 -12.83
CA LEU A 233 -13.86 -9.22 -11.71
C LEU A 233 -13.28 -8.10 -10.83
N LEU A 234 -11.99 -7.77 -10.97
CA LEU A 234 -11.31 -6.69 -10.25
C LEU A 234 -11.58 -5.31 -10.87
N GLN A 235 -12.10 -5.28 -12.09
CA GLN A 235 -12.32 -4.05 -12.86
C GLN A 235 -13.14 -2.97 -12.11
N PRO A 236 -14.21 -3.30 -11.36
CA PRO A 236 -14.97 -2.27 -10.64
C PRO A 236 -14.16 -1.50 -9.61
N HIS A 237 -13.19 -2.13 -8.95
CA HIS A 237 -12.40 -1.52 -7.88
C HIS A 237 -11.03 -1.02 -8.35
N HIS A 238 -10.62 -1.31 -9.60
CA HIS A 238 -9.37 -0.81 -10.20
C HIS A 238 -9.18 0.70 -10.02
N PRO A 239 -10.18 1.57 -10.29
CA PRO A 239 -9.99 3.00 -10.14
C PRO A 239 -9.70 3.41 -8.69
N PHE A 240 -10.16 2.66 -7.70
CA PHE A 240 -10.07 3.02 -6.28
C PHE A 240 -8.75 2.55 -5.67
N LEU A 241 -8.42 1.28 -5.89
CA LEU A 241 -7.34 0.61 -5.16
C LEU A 241 -6.01 0.62 -5.91
N ASP A 242 -6.00 0.62 -7.25
CA ASP A 242 -4.75 0.46 -8.00
C ASP A 242 -4.14 1.79 -8.44
N ALA A 243 -2.84 1.95 -8.18
CA ALA A 243 -2.05 3.14 -8.49
C ALA A 243 -1.19 2.96 -9.74
N VAL A 244 -1.87 2.62 -10.85
CA VAL A 244 -1.22 2.17 -12.09
C VAL A 244 -1.28 3.17 -13.24
N SER A 245 -2.00 4.29 -13.10
CA SER A 245 -2.03 5.31 -14.15
C SER A 245 -0.64 5.92 -14.32
N PRO A 246 -0.08 5.95 -15.55
CA PRO A 246 1.19 6.61 -15.82
C PRO A 246 1.04 8.13 -15.99
N ASP A 247 -0.19 8.66 -16.04
CA ASP A 247 -0.44 10.09 -16.24
C ASP A 247 -0.32 10.87 -14.92
N LEU A 248 0.87 11.43 -14.70
CA LEU A 248 1.18 12.34 -13.60
C LEU A 248 1.30 13.79 -14.07
N SER A 249 0.66 14.15 -15.19
CA SER A 249 0.74 15.50 -15.76
C SER A 249 0.30 16.57 -14.76
N ALA A 250 -0.83 16.39 -14.08
CA ALA A 250 -1.34 17.32 -13.08
C ALA A 250 -0.36 17.51 -11.90
N PHE A 251 0.24 16.42 -11.40
CA PHE A 251 1.25 16.50 -10.33
C PHE A 251 2.50 17.26 -10.77
N ARG A 252 2.96 17.01 -12.00
CA ARG A 252 4.10 17.74 -12.59
C ARG A 252 3.77 19.23 -12.77
N GLU A 253 2.58 19.55 -13.25
CA GLU A 253 2.11 20.92 -13.47
C GLU A 253 1.96 21.70 -12.16
N ALA A 254 1.54 21.03 -11.08
CA ALA A 254 1.56 21.57 -9.71
C ALA A 254 2.98 21.75 -9.13
N GLY A 255 4.03 21.38 -9.88
CA GLY A 255 5.43 21.50 -9.46
C GLY A 255 5.95 20.32 -8.65
N GLY A 256 5.15 19.26 -8.48
CA GLY A 256 5.47 18.06 -7.74
C GLY A 256 6.75 17.35 -8.19
N LYS A 257 7.38 16.63 -7.25
CA LYS A 257 8.56 15.80 -7.47
C LYS A 257 8.33 14.42 -6.85
N LEU A 258 8.56 13.36 -7.62
CA LEU A 258 8.37 11.98 -7.19
C LEU A 258 9.71 11.24 -7.24
N ILE A 259 10.05 10.58 -6.13
CA ILE A 259 11.14 9.60 -6.05
C ILE A 259 10.50 8.24 -5.84
N LEU A 260 10.76 7.31 -6.76
CA LEU A 260 10.38 5.90 -6.65
C LEU A 260 11.62 5.06 -6.36
N TRP A 261 11.50 4.10 -5.44
CA TRP A 261 12.54 3.10 -5.20
C TRP A 261 11.94 1.74 -4.88
N HIS A 262 12.65 0.68 -5.25
CA HIS A 262 12.31 -0.72 -4.96
C HIS A 262 13.63 -1.45 -4.73
N GLY A 263 13.69 -2.33 -3.73
CA GLY A 263 14.90 -3.06 -3.31
C GLY A 263 14.76 -4.54 -3.46
#